data_AF-A0A8K1DCJ7-F1
#
_entry.id   AF-A0A8K1DCJ7-F1
#
_cell.length_a   1.000
_cell.length_b   1.000
_cell.length_c   1.000
_cell.angle_alpha   90.00
_cell.angle_beta   90.00
_cell.angle_gamma   90.00
#
_symmetry.space_group_name_H-M   'P 1'
#
loop_
_entity.id
_entity.type
_entity.pdbx_description
1 polymer ?
#
loop_
_entity_poly.entity_id
_entity_poly.type
_entity_poly.pdbx_seq_one_letter_code
_entity_poly.pdbx_strand_id
1 'polypeptide(L)' 'MEDEKRGFVVHEVNNTVEFKGLAKVAKRNIPKEMIEYAVQLIC' A
#
# COMPACT_ATOMS: atom_id res chain seq x y z
N MET A 1 -12.95 -8.23 -4.69
CA MET A 1 -12.31 -7.72 -3.45
C MET A 1 -12.78 -8.52 -2.26
N GLU A 2 -14.06 -8.88 -2.14
CA GLU A 2 -14.50 -10.00 -1.31
C GLU A 2 -15.46 -10.86 -2.14
N ASP A 3 -15.22 -12.17 -2.19
CA ASP A 3 -16.05 -13.17 -2.85
C ASP A 3 -16.71 -14.06 -1.78
N GLU A 4 -18.02 -14.25 -1.85
CA GLU A 4 -18.78 -14.95 -0.81
C GLU A 4 -18.31 -16.39 -0.55
N LYS A 5 -17.70 -17.05 -1.55
CA LYS A 5 -17.23 -18.43 -1.45
C LYS A 5 -15.72 -18.53 -1.25
N ARG A 6 -14.97 -17.53 -1.70
CA ARG A 6 -13.49 -17.54 -1.76
C ARG A 6 -12.83 -16.52 -0.84
N GLY A 7 -13.60 -15.66 -0.18
CA GLY A 7 -13.08 -14.59 0.68
C GLY A 7 -12.40 -13.47 -0.11
N PHE A 8 -11.34 -12.87 0.45
CA PHE A 8 -10.58 -11.84 -0.25
C PHE A 8 -9.79 -12.42 -1.42
N VAL A 9 -10.08 -11.95 -2.63
CA VAL A 9 -9.41 -12.38 -3.87
C VAL A 9 -8.56 -11.23 -4.40
N VAL A 10 -7.29 -11.51 -4.72
CA VAL A 10 -6.39 -10.54 -5.36
C VAL A 10 -6.78 -10.38 -6.83
N HIS A 11 -7.11 -9.16 -7.23
CA HIS A 11 -7.46 -8.83 -8.62
C HIS A 11 -6.29 -8.25 -9.39
N GLU A 12 -5.46 -7.44 -8.73
CA GLU A 12 -4.32 -6.78 -9.34
C GLU A 12 -3.23 -6.49 -8.32
N VAL A 13 -2.02 -6.32 -8.82
CA VAL A 13 -0.88 -5.75 -8.11
C VAL A 13 -0.26 -4.70 -9.03
N ASN A 14 -0.10 -3.47 -8.51
CA ASN A 14 0.49 -2.36 -9.25
C ASN A 14 1.86 -2.01 -8.66
N ASN A 15 2.92 -2.21 -9.44
CA ASN A 15 4.30 -1.97 -9.02
C ASN A 15 4.65 -0.49 -8.90
N THR A 16 3.89 0.40 -9.55
CA THR A 16 4.07 1.87 -9.50
C THR A 16 2.73 2.53 -9.18
N VAL A 17 2.18 2.18 -8.01
CA VAL A 17 0.84 2.60 -7.62
C VAL A 17 0.76 4.11 -7.33
N GLU A 18 -0.33 4.74 -7.77
CA GLU A 18 -0.67 6.08 -7.31
C GLU A 18 -1.32 6.02 -5.92
N PHE A 19 -0.69 6.65 -4.92
CA PHE A 19 -1.17 6.60 -3.53
C PHE A 19 -1.60 7.96 -2.97
N LYS A 20 -1.63 9.04 -3.76
CA LYS A 20 -1.97 10.40 -3.29
C LYS A 20 -3.37 10.48 -2.67
N GLY A 21 -4.36 9.83 -3.29
CA GLY A 21 -5.72 9.76 -2.75
C GLY A 21 -5.76 8.98 -1.43
N LEU A 22 -5.13 7.81 -1.41
CA LEU A 22 -5.06 6.95 -0.23
C LEU A 22 -4.35 7.62 0.95
N ALA A 23 -3.25 8.32 0.70
CA ALA A 23 -2.49 9.04 1.72
C ALA A 23 -3.29 10.14 2.43
N LYS A 24 -4.34 10.69 1.80
CA LYS A 24 -5.21 11.70 2.44
C LYS A 24 -6.20 11.10 3.43
N VAL A 25 -6.60 9.85 3.24
CA VAL A 25 -7.64 9.18 4.03
C VAL A 25 -7.08 8.10 4.95
N ALA A 26 -5.85 7.66 4.70
CA ALA A 26 -5.16 6.70 5.55
C ALA A 26 -4.82 7.33 6.91
N LYS A 27 -4.94 6.54 7.98
CA LYS A 27 -4.45 6.93 9.32
C LYS A 27 -2.92 6.93 9.40
N ARG A 28 -2.26 6.26 8.45
CA ARG A 28 -0.80 6.07 8.41
C ARG A 28 -0.17 6.99 7.37
N ASN A 29 1.06 7.44 7.65
CA ASN A 29 1.80 8.32 6.76
C ASN A 29 2.59 7.48 5.74
N ILE A 30 1.91 7.10 4.65
CA ILE A 30 2.46 6.24 3.59
C ILE A 30 3.80 6.76 3.04
N PRO A 31 3.95 8.05 2.64
CA PRO A 31 5.24 8.55 2.14
C PRO A 31 6.38 8.40 3.14
N LYS A 32 6.12 8.71 4.42
CA LYS A 32 7.14 8.62 5.48
C LYS A 32 7.60 7.18 5.67
N GLU A 33 6.67 6.23 5.76
CA GLU A 33 6.99 4.82 5.94
C GLU A 33 7.79 4.24 4.77
N MET A 34 7.48 4.65 3.52
CA MET A 34 8.26 4.24 2.34
C MET A 34 9.72 4.73 2.42
N ILE A 35 9.93 5.98 2.82
CA ILE A 35 11.26 6.56 2.98
C ILE A 35 12.01 5.87 4.13
N GLU A 36 11.36 5.68 5.27
CA GLU A 36 11.96 5.01 6.44
C GLU A 36 12.40 3.58 6.08
N TYR A 37 11.56 2.83 5.36
CA TYR A 37 11.91 1.51 4.86
C TYR A 37 13.14 1.56 3.93
N ALA A 38 13.16 2.49 2.96
CA ALA A 38 14.27 2.62 2.03
C ALA A 38 15.59 2.99 2.74
N VAL A 39 15.54 3.86 3.74
CA VAL A 39 16.72 4.22 4.56
C VAL A 39 17.23 3.02 5.36
N GLN A 40 16.33 2.22 5.97
CA GLN A 40 16.68 1.01 6.70
C GLN A 40 17.29 -0.10 5.84
N LEU A 41 17.03 -0.13 4.54
CA LEU A 41 17.65 -1.11 3.65
C LEU A 41 19.12 -0.79 3.33
N ILE A 42 19.53 0.46 3.54
CA ILE A 42 20.86 0.96 3.17
C ILE A 42 21.77 1.07 4.40
N CYS A 43 21.20 1.25 5.59
CA CYS A 43 21.90 1.41 6.88
C CYS A 43 21.79 0.15 7.73
#